data_AF-A0A841Z2H5-F1
#
_entry.id   AF-A0A841Z2H5-F1
#
_cell.length_a   1.000
_cell.length_b   1.000
_cell.length_c   1.000
_cell.angle_alpha   90.00
_cell.angle_beta   90.00
_cell.angle_gamma   90.00
#
_symmetry.space_group_name_H-M   'P 1'
#
loop_
_entity.id
_entity.type
_entity.pdbx_description
1 polymer ?
#
loop_
_entity_poly.entity_id
_entity_poly.type
_entity_poly.pdbx_seq_one_letter_code
_entity_poly.pdbx_strand_id
1 'polypeptide(L)' 'MKLNEWLLNYRKDSGLTQQEVADKAGMARTTYSSIEQGRRKPSVAKAMRIASLLGFKWTLFFDEKLRDSSHCFEDKKVKT' A
#
# COMPACT_ATOMS: atom_id res chain seq x y z
N MET A 1 -15.52 2.89 -7.26
CA MET A 1 -14.30 2.24 -6.74
C MET A 1 -13.44 3.32 -6.10
N LYS A 2 -12.88 3.09 -4.91
CA LYS A 2 -12.14 4.09 -4.14
C LYS A 2 -10.63 3.80 -4.22
N LEU A 3 -9.84 4.81 -4.56
CA LEU A 3 -8.38 4.72 -4.65
C LEU A 3 -7.80 4.53 -3.24
N ASN A 4 -6.78 3.68 -3.09
CA ASN A 4 -6.01 3.58 -1.86
C ASN A 4 -4.99 4.73 -1.81
N GLU A 5 -5.47 5.94 -1.53
CA GLU A 5 -4.66 7.16 -1.47
C GLU A 5 -3.48 7.03 -0.51
N TRP A 6 -3.68 6.38 0.64
CA TRP A 6 -2.61 6.10 1.60
C TRP A 6 -1.47 5.30 0.96
N LEU A 7 -1.77 4.24 0.21
CA LEU A 7 -0.76 3.40 -0.43
C LEU A 7 -0.01 4.17 -1.53
N LEU A 8 -0.73 5.01 -2.27
CA LEU A 8 -0.15 5.89 -3.27
C LEU A 8 0.87 6.85 -2.64
N ASN A 9 0.53 7.43 -1.49
CA ASN A 9 1.40 8.36 -0.76
C ASN A 9 2.67 7.65 -0.28
N TYR A 10 2.54 6.50 0.40
CA TYR A 10 3.69 5.69 0.82
C TYR A 10 4.63 5.34 -0.35
N ARG A 11 4.07 5.00 -1.53
CA ARG A 11 4.89 4.74 -2.72
C ARG A 11 5.61 6.00 -3.21
N LYS A 12 4.90 7.13 -3.32
CA LYS A 12 5.48 8.40 -3.78
C LYS A 12 6.58 8.90 -2.85
N ASP A 13 6.36 8.80 -1.54
CA ASP A 13 7.34 9.19 -0.52
C ASP A 13 8.59 8.30 -0.57
N SER A 14 8.44 7.04 -0.99
CA SER A 14 9.56 6.12 -1.24
C SER A 14 10.27 6.37 -2.58
N GLY A 15 9.77 7.29 -3.43
CA GLY A 15 10.34 7.60 -4.74
C GLY A 15 10.24 6.47 -5.78
N LEU A 16 9.45 5.43 -5.52
CA LEU A 16 9.35 4.25 -6.38
C LEU A 16 8.21 4.36 -7.38
N THR A 17 8.41 3.85 -8.59
CA THR A 17 7.35 3.63 -9.58
C THR A 17 6.51 2.40 -9.24
N GLN A 18 5.32 2.29 -9.85
CA GLN A 18 4.49 1.08 -9.73
C GLN A 18 5.20 -0.18 -10.22
N GLN A 19 6.07 -0.04 -11.24
CA GLN A 19 6.83 -1.15 -11.79
C GLN A 19 7.87 -1.63 -10.78
N GLU A 20 8.65 -0.71 -10.20
CA GLU A 20 9.68 -1.07 -9.22
C GLU A 20 9.10 -1.72 -7.95
N VAL A 21 7.96 -1.23 -7.46
CA VAL A 21 7.28 -1.87 -6.32
C VAL A 21 6.82 -3.28 -6.69
N ALA A 22 6.26 -3.46 -7.88
CA ALA A 22 5.78 -4.75 -8.34
C ALA A 22 6.95 -5.75 -8.49
N ASP A 23 8.05 -5.33 -9.09
CA ASP A 23 9.25 -6.14 -9.28
C ASP A 23 9.87 -6.55 -7.94
N LYS A 24 10.08 -5.58 -7.03
CA LYS A 24 10.63 -5.84 -5.70
C LYS A 24 9.70 -6.70 -4.83
N ALA A 25 8.39 -6.61 -5.02
CA ALA A 25 7.41 -7.44 -4.30
C ALA A 25 7.13 -8.79 -5.00
N GLY A 26 7.74 -9.06 -6.15
CA GLY A 26 7.58 -10.28 -6.93
C GLY A 26 6.14 -10.46 -7.44
N MET A 27 5.58 -9.45 -8.09
CA MET A 27 4.25 -9.50 -8.71
C MET A 27 4.18 -8.72 -10.02
N ALA A 28 3.14 -8.97 -10.82
CA ALA A 28 2.90 -8.19 -12.03
C ALA A 28 2.52 -6.74 -11.70
N ARG A 29 3.01 -5.77 -12.48
CA ARG A 29 2.66 -4.35 -12.36
C ARG A 29 1.14 -4.12 -12.34
N THR A 30 0.39 -4.82 -13.18
CA THR A 30 -1.08 -4.74 -13.25
C THR A 30 -1.75 -5.17 -11.94
N THR A 31 -1.16 -6.14 -11.23
CA THR A 31 -1.63 -6.57 -9.91
C THR A 31 -1.43 -5.45 -8.91
N TYR A 32 -0.24 -4.85 -8.85
CA TYR A 32 0.05 -3.74 -7.96
C TYR A 32 -0.83 -2.52 -8.27
N SER A 33 -0.99 -2.16 -9.54
CA SER A 33 -1.87 -1.08 -9.98
C SER A 33 -3.34 -1.31 -9.57
N SER A 34 -3.84 -2.55 -9.68
CA SER A 34 -5.19 -2.90 -9.24
C SER A 34 -5.36 -2.78 -7.71
N ILE A 35 -4.29 -3.03 -6.95
CA ILE A 35 -4.27 -2.84 -5.50
C ILE A 35 -4.31 -1.36 -5.17
N GLU A 36 -3.49 -0.51 -5.80
CA GLU A 36 -3.54 0.94 -5.60
C GLU A 36 -4.92 1.51 -5.94
N GLN A 37 -5.54 1.03 -7.02
CA GLN A 37 -6.89 1.44 -7.45
C GLN A 37 -8.04 0.91 -6.57
N GLY A 38 -7.73 0.12 -5.52
CA GLY A 38 -8.73 -0.51 -4.66
C GLY A 38 -9.58 -1.59 -5.35
N ARG A 39 -9.23 -1.98 -6.59
CA ARG A 39 -9.91 -3.02 -7.37
C ARG A 39 -9.63 -4.42 -6.84
N ARG A 40 -8.47 -4.60 -6.18
CA ARG A 40 -8.02 -5.89 -5.68
C ARG A 40 -7.45 -5.76 -4.28
N LYS A 41 -7.81 -6.69 -3.39
CA LYS A 41 -7.10 -6.88 -2.12
C LYS A 41 -5.87 -7.78 -2.33
N PRO A 42 -4.68 -7.41 -1.83
CA PRO A 42 -3.53 -8.30 -1.86
C PRO A 42 -3.76 -9.52 -0.95
N SER A 43 -3.08 -10.64 -1.25
CA SER A 43 -2.93 -11.71 -0.27
C SER A 43 -2.02 -11.27 0.88
N VAL A 44 -2.08 -11.95 2.02
CA VAL A 44 -1.22 -11.67 3.19
C VAL A 44 0.26 -11.63 2.81
N ALA A 45 0.74 -12.62 2.06
CA ALA A 45 2.12 -12.66 1.60
C ALA A 45 2.51 -11.44 0.75
N LYS A 46 1.62 -10.98 -0.15
CA LYS A 46 1.86 -9.78 -0.98
C LYS A 46 1.80 -8.50 -0.15
N ALA A 47 0.85 -8.42 0.78
CA ALA A 47 0.71 -7.30 1.70
C ALA A 47 1.98 -7.12 2.54
N MET A 48 2.52 -8.21 3.10
CA MET A 48 3.76 -8.20 3.86
C MET A 48 4.96 -7.70 3.04
N ARG A 49 5.08 -8.13 1.78
CA ARG A 49 6.17 -7.68 0.90
C ARG A 49 6.09 -6.19 0.57
N ILE A 50 4.89 -5.71 0.20
CA ILE A 50 4.68 -4.28 -0.11
C ILE A 50 4.95 -3.43 1.15
N ALA A 51 4.41 -3.86 2.28
CA ALA A 51 4.56 -3.18 3.57
C ALA A 51 6.03 -3.08 4.01
N SER A 52 6.78 -4.17 3.88
CA SER A 52 8.21 -4.20 4.19
C SER A 52 9.02 -3.29 3.27
N LEU A 53 8.61 -3.18 2.00
CA LEU A 53 9.28 -2.34 1.01
C LEU A 53 9.02 -0.84 1.23
N LEU A 54 7.77 -0.47 1.55
CA LEU A 54 7.31 0.91 1.65
C LEU A 54 7.31 1.44 3.10
N GLY A 55 7.65 0.61 4.08
CA GLY A 55 7.85 1.03 5.47
C GLY A 55 6.56 1.26 6.27
N PHE A 56 5.54 0.42 6.08
CA PHE A 56 4.29 0.49 6.86
C PHE A 56 3.84 -0.89 7.36
N LYS A 57 2.79 -0.94 8.18
CA LYS A 57 2.25 -2.21 8.70
C LYS A 57 1.32 -2.89 7.69
N TRP A 58 1.60 -4.15 7.31
CA TRP A 58 0.80 -4.87 6.30
C TRP A 58 -0.69 -5.03 6.66
N THR A 59 -1.04 -4.97 7.94
CA THR A 59 -2.43 -5.06 8.40
C THR A 59 -3.28 -3.88 7.93
N LEU A 60 -2.69 -2.76 7.51
CA LEU A 60 -3.42 -1.60 6.96
C LEU A 60 -4.24 -1.97 5.73
N PHE A 61 -3.84 -2.98 4.95
CA PHE A 61 -4.63 -3.50 3.83
C PHE A 61 -5.99 -4.11 4.24
N PHE A 62 -6.13 -4.43 5.52
CA PHE A 62 -7.30 -5.11 6.09
C PHE A 62 -8.03 -4.25 7.13
N ASP A 63 -7.59 -3.01 7.35
CA ASP A 63 -8.27 -2.07 8.23
C ASP A 63 -9.52 -1.50 7.54
N GLU A 64 -10.69 -1.74 8.12
CA GLU A 64 -11.97 -1.27 7.57
C GLU A 64 -12.10 0.25 7.62
N LYS A 65 -11.44 0.91 8.59
CA LYS A 65 -11.50 2.37 8.76
C LYS A 65 -10.83 3.11 7.61
N LEU A 66 -9.80 2.52 7.01
CA LEU A 66 -9.08 3.10 5.87
C LEU A 66 -9.81 2.92 4.55
N ARG A 67 -10.79 2.00 4.50
CA ARG A 67 -11.61 1.78 3.31
C ARG A 67 -12.65 2.88 3.13
N ASP A 68 -13.01 3.56 4.21
CA ASP A 68 -13.93 4.68 4.23
C ASP A 68 -13.18 5.98 4.54
N SER A 69 -12.36 6.42 3.59
CA SER A 69 -11.67 7.72 3.68
C SER A 69 -12.69 8.85 3.84
N SER A 70 -12.89 9.28 5.09
CA SER A 70 -13.35 10.60 5.50
C SER A 70 -12.62 11.11 6.75
N HIS A 71 -11.50 10.49 7.17
CA HIS A 71 -10.63 11.03 8.21
C HIS A 71 -9.16 10.89 7.83
N CYS A 72 -8.49 12.05 7.78
CA CYS A 72 -7.03 12.18 7.72
C CYS A 72 -6.41 11.54 8.97
N PHE A 73 -5.29 10.82 8.82
CA PHE A 73 -4.53 10.31 9.97
C PHE A 73 -3.05 10.64 9.85
N GLU A 74 -2.53 11.22 10.94
CA GLU A 74 -1.13 11.52 11.19
C GLU A 74 -0.41 10.23 11.63
N ASP A 75 0.57 9.80 10.85
CA ASP A 75 1.43 8.67 11.23
C ASP A 75 2.53 9.16 12.19
N LYS A 76 2.41 8.77 13.47
CA LYS A 76 3.49 8.91 14.45
C LYS A 76 4.64 7.98 14.05
N LYS A 77 5.70 8.59 13.52
CA LYS A 77 6.99 7.99 13.20
C LYS A 77 7.60 7.36 14.46
N VAL A 78 7.39 6.07 14.69
CA VAL A 78 8.10 5.33 15.74
C VAL A 78 9.51 5.03 15.20
N LYS A 79 10.45 5.90 15.54
CA LYS A 79 11.88 5.59 15.59
C LYS A 79 12.12 4.75 16.85
N THR A 80 12.65 3.55 16.69
CA THR A 80 13.45 2.88 17.73
C THR A 80 14.53 2.09 17.02
#